data_AF-A0A9E3DNR1-F1
#
_entry.id   AF-A0A9E3DNR1-F1
#
_cell.length_a   1.000
_cell.length_b   1.000
_cell.length_c   1.000
_cell.angle_alpha   90.00
_cell.angle_beta   90.00
_cell.angle_gamma   90.00
#
_symmetry.space_group_name_H-M   'P 1'
#
loop_
_entity.id
_entity.type
_entity.pdbx_description
1 polymer ?
#
loop_
_entity_poly.entity_id
_entity_poly.type
_entity_poly.pdbx_seq_one_letter_code
_entity_poly.pdbx_strand_id
1 'polypeptide(L)' 'MRDLVEIGMGRTARRAYELDDVEIIPSRRTRSSKDVSTTWQIDAYRFEMPLMACP' A
#
# COMPACT_ATOMS: atom_id res chain seq x y z
N MET A 1 -20.03 0.60 3.38
CA MET A 1 -19.85 2.04 3.09
C MET A 1 -19.98 2.21 1.59
N ARG A 2 -20.64 3.25 1.06
CA ARG A 2 -20.64 3.49 -0.39
C ARG A 2 -19.33 4.20 -0.76
N ASP A 3 -18.59 3.63 -1.70
CA ASP A 3 -17.31 4.21 -2.17
C ASP A 3 -17.51 5.36 -3.17
N LEU A 4 -18.77 5.60 -3.59
CA LEU A 4 -19.17 6.68 -4.47
C LEU A 4 -20.07 7.66 -3.72
N VAL A 5 -19.73 8.96 -3.80
CA VAL A 5 -20.44 10.06 -3.15
C VAL A 5 -21.00 10.99 -4.23
N GLU A 6 -22.25 11.43 -4.08
CA GLU A 6 -22.83 12.42 -4.97
C GLU A 6 -22.20 13.79 -4.68
N ILE A 7 -21.66 14.42 -5.72
CA ILE A 7 -21.06 15.76 -5.66
C ILE A 7 -21.98 16.83 -6.27
N GLY A 8 -23.17 16.43 -6.71
CA GLY A 8 -24.22 17.29 -7.29
C GLY A 8 -24.46 17.04 -8.78
N MET A 9 -25.62 17.47 -9.28
CA MET A 9 -26.03 17.36 -10.70
C MET A 9 -25.96 15.94 -11.27
N GLY A 10 -26.26 14.92 -10.46
CA GLY A 10 -26.14 13.53 -10.86
C GLY A 10 -24.68 13.07 -11.10
N ARG A 11 -23.68 13.87 -10.71
CA ARG A 11 -22.27 13.47 -10.73
C ARG A 11 -21.90 12.80 -9.42
N THR A 12 -21.08 11.76 -9.53
CA THR A 12 -20.51 11.06 -8.38
C THR A 12 -19.00 11.08 -8.45
N ALA A 13 -18.36 11.02 -7.28
CA ALA A 13 -16.92 10.89 -7.14
C ALA A 13 -16.60 9.68 -6.27
N ARG A 14 -15.45 9.04 -6.55
CA ARG A 14 -14.93 7.95 -5.73
C ARG A 14 -14.20 8.51 -4.52
N ARG A 15 -14.46 7.93 -3.35
CA ARG A 15 -13.65 8.19 -2.15
C ARG A 15 -12.27 7.59 -2.34
N ALA A 16 -11.24 8.41 -2.18
CA ALA A 16 -9.84 8.02 -2.20
C ALA A 16 -9.18 8.39 -0.87
N TYR A 17 -8.00 7.83 -0.63
CA TYR A 17 -7.22 8.02 0.58
C TYR A 17 -5.75 8.20 0.19
N GLU A 18 -5.06 9.09 0.89
CA GLU A 18 -3.62 9.25 0.83
C GLU A 18 -2.93 8.30 1.82
N LEU A 19 -1.59 8.26 1.82
CA LEU A 19 -0.84 7.44 2.78
C LEU A 19 -1.05 7.91 4.22
N ASP A 20 -1.26 9.21 4.43
CA ASP A 20 -1.46 9.81 5.76
C ASP A 20 -2.88 9.59 6.31
N ASP A 21 -3.81 9.11 5.48
CA ASP A 21 -5.20 8.83 5.89
C ASP A 21 -5.37 7.44 6.52
N VAL A 22 -4.35 6.57 6.45
CA VAL A 22 -4.46 5.15 6.79
C VAL A 22 -3.27 4.62 7.58
N GLU A 23 -3.54 3.62 8.43
CA GLU A 23 -2.51 2.92 9.19
C GLU A 23 -2.66 1.39 9.06
N ILE A 24 -1.54 0.67 9.20
CA ILE A 24 -1.52 -0.80 9.21
C ILE A 24 -1.76 -1.30 10.63
N ILE A 25 -2.83 -2.07 10.82
CA ILE A 25 -3.20 -2.64 12.14
C ILE A 25 -2.72 -4.10 12.26
N PRO A 26 -2.06 -4.48 13.37
CA PRO A 26 -1.69 -5.87 13.61
C PRO A 26 -2.92 -6.76 13.83
N SER A 27 -3.02 -7.86 13.08
CA SER A 27 -4.12 -8.84 13.18
C SER A 27 -3.65 -10.28 13.44
N ARG A 28 -2.34 -10.47 13.62
CA ARG A 28 -1.64 -11.75 13.81
C ARG A 28 -0.56 -11.59 14.89
N ARG A 29 0.02 -12.72 15.33
CA ARG A 29 1.15 -12.72 16.27
C ARG A 29 2.37 -12.03 15.65
N THR A 30 3.08 -11.25 16.45
CA THR A 30 4.33 -10.61 16.07
C THR A 30 5.40 -11.64 15.68
N ARG A 31 6.27 -11.26 14.76
CA ARG A 31 7.49 -11.99 14.37
C ARG A 31 8.70 -11.10 14.60
N SER A 32 9.87 -11.72 14.75
CA SER A 32 11.12 -10.96 14.77
C SER A 32 11.31 -10.27 13.42
N SER A 33 11.74 -9.01 13.42
CA SER A 33 12.07 -8.31 12.18
C SER A 33 13.19 -8.99 11.39
N LYS A 34 14.07 -9.74 12.07
CA LYS A 34 15.16 -10.51 11.45
C LYS A 34 14.67 -11.70 10.62
N ASP A 35 13.45 -12.14 10.84
CA ASP A 35 12.85 -13.26 10.11
C ASP A 35 12.11 -12.80 8.84
N VAL A 36 12.03 -11.48 8.60
CA VAL A 36 11.34 -10.89 7.46
C VAL A 36 12.31 -10.76 6.28
N SER A 37 11.97 -11.39 5.15
CA SER A 37 12.72 -11.18 3.90
C SER A 37 12.26 -9.89 3.22
N THR A 38 13.21 -9.03 2.88
CA THR A 38 13.02 -7.84 2.05
C THR A 38 13.44 -8.07 0.59
N THR A 39 13.77 -9.30 0.21
CA THR A 39 14.23 -9.61 -1.15
C THR A 39 13.13 -9.31 -2.17
N TRP A 40 13.49 -8.62 -3.25
CA TRP A 40 12.59 -8.24 -4.32
C TRP A 40 13.01 -8.89 -5.64
N GLN A 41 12.10 -9.62 -6.27
CA GLN A 41 12.30 -10.20 -7.61
C GLN A 41 11.50 -9.39 -8.62
N ILE A 42 12.17 -8.89 -9.66
CA ILE A 42 11.54 -8.24 -10.81
C ILE A 42 12.05 -8.96 -12.05
N ASP A 43 11.19 -9.75 -12.70
CA ASP A 43 11.57 -10.53 -13.88
C ASP A 43 12.84 -11.35 -13.58
N ALA A 44 13.89 -11.22 -14.39
CA ALA A 44 15.18 -11.89 -14.24
C ALA A 44 16.07 -11.33 -13.10
N TYR A 45 15.70 -10.22 -12.46
CA TYR A 45 16.53 -9.53 -11.49
C TYR A 45 16.11 -9.82 -10.05
N ARG A 46 17.12 -9.98 -9.18
CA ARG A 46 16.96 -10.17 -7.74
C ARG A 46 17.68 -9.07 -6.97
N PHE A 47 16.97 -8.42 -6.06
CA PHE A 47 17.48 -7.36 -5.19
C PHE A 47 17.29 -7.76 -3.73
N GLU A 48 18.19 -7.33 -2.85
CA GLU A 48 18.08 -7.58 -1.41
C GLU A 48 17.03 -6.69 -0.72
N MET A 49 16.63 -5.57 -1.35
CA MET A 49 15.68 -4.61 -0.80
C MET A 49 14.80 -4.01 -1.92
N PRO A 50 13.51 -3.71 -1.66
CA PRO A 50 12.60 -3.19 -2.68
C PRO A 50 12.72 -1.66 -2.80
N LEU A 51 13.87 -1.19 -3.26
CA LEU A 51 14.17 0.23 -3.42
C LEU A 51 14.70 0.52 -4.82
N MET A 52 14.38 1.71 -5.32
CA MET A 52 14.84 2.22 -6.61
C MET A 52 15.19 3.70 -6.45
N ALA A 53 16.30 4.12 -7.05
CA ALA A 53 16.68 5.53 -7.09
C ALA A 53 15.83 6.26 -8.15
N CYS A 54 15.44 7.50 -7.83
CA CYS A 54 14.91 8.41 -8.84
C CYS A 54 16.03 8.70 -9.87
N PRO A 55 15.75 8.69 -11.18
CA PRO A 55 16.72 9.06 -12.21
C PRO A 55 17.27 10.48 -12.05
#